data_AF-A0A1I0QH35-F1
#
_entry.id   AF-A0A1I0QH35-F1
#
_cell.length_a   1.000
_cell.length_b   1.000
_cell.length_c   1.000
_cell.angle_alpha   90.00
_cell.angle_beta   90.00
_cell.angle_gamma   90.00
#
_symmetry.space_group_name_H-M   'P 1'
#
loop_
_entity.id
_entity.type
_entity.pdbx_description
1 polymer ?
#
loop_
_entity_poly.entity_id
_entity_poly.type
_entity_poly.pdbx_seq_one_letter_code
_entity_poly.pdbx_strand_id
1 'polypeptide(L)'
;MKTQNFFFSASRFSMAVAFILFSSTVLWSQTYSGYGTGTNLDRYTINSDNSNNISNLRMQTGSTAFSIYNDGPILNFAYDPSSNHSAFGTYGIMTLTSYPTLRVGIGTYTPQAKLHVKVLDDQDGIVITRPGVNYAGGLYFNYSDGGDFTAGIQADRDLGGTNNGGLQLMAANARPIQFFTKGVNSGTLLSNTQEVMRINGNGKVGIGTSNPEKKLHVMGGIIAESNGVKVANGSAVSGGAFIGALNDKTNIAAGGYVKMTIATNGNVGIGDLNPQEKLAVAGSLKANTMKLGTDVLVNGTVLTVDGAVHISPENTTPIPFNTGEYLSEYLLWVEKGVVSVDYAISDPDAWDDTPDYVFEEDYQLSSLIELKQYVAEHKHLPGIPGIAELKKKNHYQIHDMLMGQLKNIEELVLHTIEQEEQLETQNEEIQELKSRLEALEALVKRTK
;
A
#
# COMPACT_ATOMS: atom_id res chain seq x y z
N MET A 1 -46.02 -78.39 66.62
CA MET A 1 -45.20 -79.52 66.12
C MET A 1 -43.76 -79.01 66.02
N LYS A 2 -42.88 -79.54 66.89
CA LYS A 2 -41.42 -79.39 67.04
C LYS A 2 -40.72 -78.10 66.53
N THR A 3 -40.33 -77.28 67.50
CA THR A 3 -39.14 -76.41 67.50
C THR A 3 -37.87 -77.27 67.38
N GLN A 4 -36.95 -76.91 66.49
CA GLN A 4 -35.55 -77.33 66.55
C GLN A 4 -34.65 -76.13 66.23
N ASN A 5 -33.86 -75.72 67.22
CA ASN A 5 -32.72 -74.82 67.05
C ASN A 5 -31.48 -75.67 66.75
N PHE A 6 -30.72 -75.29 65.72
CA PHE A 6 -29.37 -75.79 65.49
C PHE A 6 -28.37 -74.63 65.64
N PHE A 7 -27.42 -74.79 66.55
CA PHE A 7 -26.22 -73.97 66.67
C PHE A 7 -25.03 -74.75 66.08
N PHE A 8 -24.20 -74.10 65.27
CA PHE A 8 -22.82 -74.52 64.97
C PHE A 8 -21.87 -73.32 65.02
N SER A 9 -20.64 -73.56 65.48
CA SER A 9 -19.64 -72.59 65.91
C SER A 9 -18.61 -72.19 64.84
N ALA A 10 -18.25 -70.91 64.83
CA ALA A 10 -16.98 -70.26 64.49
C ALA A 10 -16.08 -70.81 63.35
N SER A 11 -16.04 -70.10 62.21
CA SER A 11 -14.91 -69.21 61.86
C SER A 11 -15.16 -68.52 60.50
N ARG A 12 -14.98 -67.19 60.48
CA ARG A 12 -14.76 -66.30 59.32
C ARG A 12 -15.61 -66.51 58.06
N PHE A 13 -16.82 -65.97 58.06
CA PHE A 13 -17.47 -65.20 56.97
C PHE A 13 -18.87 -64.84 57.47
N SER A 14 -19.10 -63.58 57.87
CA SER A 14 -20.45 -63.15 58.28
C SER A 14 -21.20 -62.71 57.03
N MET A 15 -21.95 -63.63 56.42
CA MET A 15 -22.92 -63.31 55.36
C MET A 15 -24.30 -63.28 56.01
N ALA A 16 -24.88 -62.08 56.16
CA ALA A 16 -26.27 -61.95 56.59
C ALA A 16 -27.19 -62.47 55.48
N VAL A 17 -27.96 -63.52 55.78
CA VAL A 17 -28.98 -64.11 54.90
C VAL A 17 -30.17 -63.15 54.82
N ALA A 18 -30.53 -62.73 53.60
CA ALA A 18 -31.71 -61.91 53.33
C ALA A 18 -32.99 -62.74 53.53
N PHE A 19 -33.91 -62.27 54.38
CA PHE A 19 -35.28 -62.79 54.44
C PHE A 19 -36.07 -62.25 53.25
N ILE A 20 -36.47 -63.11 52.32
CA ILE A 20 -37.47 -62.78 51.30
C ILE A 20 -38.84 -63.11 51.90
N LEU A 21 -39.55 -62.10 52.40
CA LEU A 21 -40.96 -62.20 52.76
C LEU A 21 -41.78 -61.87 51.51
N PHE A 22 -42.44 -62.87 50.92
CA PHE A 22 -43.44 -62.64 49.89
C PHE A 22 -44.69 -62.03 50.52
N SER A 23 -44.82 -60.70 50.41
CA SER A 23 -46.10 -60.01 50.54
C SER A 23 -46.25 -59.03 49.38
N SER A 24 -47.48 -58.90 48.88
CA SER A 24 -47.82 -58.48 47.53
C SER A 24 -47.61 -56.99 47.19
N THR A 25 -46.72 -56.24 47.84
CA THR A 25 -46.44 -54.86 47.39
C THR A 25 -45.04 -54.27 47.57
N VAL A 26 -44.07 -54.87 48.29
CA VAL A 26 -42.73 -54.28 48.38
C VAL A 26 -41.64 -55.33 48.63
N LEU A 27 -40.60 -55.37 47.78
CA LEU A 27 -39.38 -56.16 47.99
C LEU A 27 -38.29 -55.24 48.56
N TRP A 28 -37.95 -55.43 49.83
CA TRP A 28 -36.76 -54.86 50.44
C TRP A 28 -35.71 -55.96 50.61
N SER A 29 -34.58 -55.87 49.90
CA SER A 29 -33.37 -56.58 50.31
C SER A 29 -32.33 -55.55 50.74
N GLN A 30 -31.90 -55.65 52.00
CA GLN A 30 -30.79 -54.89 52.53
C GLN A 30 -29.73 -55.87 53.01
N THR A 31 -28.57 -55.84 52.36
CA THR A 31 -27.40 -56.62 52.81
C THR A 31 -26.43 -55.65 53.48
N TYR A 32 -26.11 -55.93 54.74
CA TYR A 32 -25.10 -55.22 55.51
C TYR A 32 -23.79 -56.00 55.44
N SER A 33 -22.73 -55.36 54.93
CA SER A 33 -21.36 -55.86 55.06
C SER A 33 -20.67 -55.04 56.14
N GLY A 34 -20.31 -55.67 57.26
CA GLY A 34 -19.77 -54.96 58.41
C GLY A 34 -18.48 -55.57 58.96
N TYR A 35 -17.40 -54.79 58.91
CA TYR A 35 -16.45 -54.67 60.03
C TYR A 35 -16.58 -53.24 60.57
N GLY A 36 -17.22 -53.06 61.72
CA GLY A 36 -17.26 -51.78 62.44
C GLY A 36 -18.59 -51.49 63.15
N THR A 37 -18.52 -51.13 64.43
CA THR A 37 -19.65 -50.63 65.23
C THR A 37 -19.71 -49.11 65.13
N GLY A 38 -20.46 -48.58 64.16
CA GLY A 38 -20.66 -47.14 63.94
C GLY A 38 -21.59 -46.87 62.75
N THR A 39 -22.09 -45.64 62.59
CA THR A 39 -23.09 -45.19 61.58
C THR A 39 -22.67 -45.33 60.11
N ASN A 40 -21.51 -45.94 59.85
CA ASN A 40 -20.85 -46.07 58.56
C ASN A 40 -20.81 -47.55 58.13
N LEU A 41 -21.98 -48.15 57.87
CA LEU A 41 -22.08 -49.49 57.30
C LEU A 41 -22.21 -49.41 55.78
N ASP A 42 -21.52 -50.30 55.07
CA ASP A 42 -21.74 -50.48 53.64
C ASP A 42 -23.12 -51.10 53.44
N ARG A 43 -23.99 -50.39 52.72
CA ARG A 43 -25.38 -50.80 52.48
C ARG A 43 -25.60 -50.96 50.99
N TYR A 44 -26.09 -52.14 50.62
CA TYR A 44 -26.70 -52.39 49.32
C TYR A 44 -28.21 -52.46 49.50
N THR A 45 -28.96 -51.62 48.80
CA THR A 45 -30.43 -51.60 48.84
C THR A 45 -30.98 -51.68 47.43
N ILE A 46 -31.80 -52.69 47.20
CA ILE A 46 -32.76 -52.70 46.10
C ILE A 46 -34.13 -52.52 46.74
N ASN A 47 -34.78 -51.40 46.43
CA ASN A 47 -36.14 -51.14 46.86
C ASN A 47 -37.01 -50.87 45.63
N SER A 48 -38.21 -51.44 45.63
CA SER A 48 -39.28 -51.14 44.69
C SER A 48 -40.46 -50.63 45.51
N ASP A 49 -40.51 -49.34 45.79
CA ASP A 49 -41.63 -48.74 46.51
C ASP A 49 -42.76 -48.42 45.52
N ASN A 50 -43.76 -49.31 45.50
CA ASN A 50 -44.93 -49.18 44.63
C ASN A 50 -45.86 -48.02 45.05
N SER A 51 -45.65 -47.40 46.22
CA SER A 51 -46.48 -46.29 46.70
C SER A 51 -46.06 -44.92 46.15
N ASN A 52 -44.79 -44.78 45.74
CA ASN A 52 -44.21 -43.52 45.24
C ASN A 52 -43.66 -43.62 43.80
N ASN A 53 -43.83 -44.77 43.11
CA ASN A 53 -43.24 -45.06 41.79
C ASN A 53 -41.70 -44.95 41.72
N ILE A 54 -41.02 -45.13 42.85
CA ILE A 54 -39.56 -45.06 42.95
C ILE A 54 -39.01 -46.46 43.19
N SER A 55 -38.26 -46.95 42.21
CA SER A 55 -37.34 -48.06 42.31
C SER A 55 -35.93 -47.52 42.41
N ASN A 56 -35.15 -48.02 43.36
CA ASN A 56 -33.77 -47.60 43.51
C ASN A 56 -32.82 -48.78 43.69
N LEU A 57 -31.61 -48.54 43.19
CA LEU A 57 -30.41 -49.29 43.48
C LEU A 57 -29.46 -48.31 44.17
N ARG A 58 -29.22 -48.51 45.46
CA ARG A 58 -28.33 -47.66 46.26
C ARG A 58 -27.15 -48.45 46.80
N MET A 59 -25.97 -47.91 46.60
CA MET A 59 -24.71 -48.37 47.17
C MET A 59 -24.14 -47.26 48.05
N GLN A 60 -23.95 -47.55 49.32
CA GLN A 60 -23.41 -46.58 50.29
C GLN A 60 -22.14 -47.15 50.89
N THR A 61 -21.10 -46.32 50.99
CA THR A 61 -19.88 -46.64 51.74
C THR A 61 -19.51 -45.47 52.64
N GLY A 62 -19.41 -45.69 53.95
CA GLY A 62 -19.00 -44.69 54.94
C GLY A 62 -19.57 -43.27 54.76
N SER A 63 -18.88 -42.43 54.00
CA SER A 63 -19.16 -41.01 53.74
C SER A 63 -19.71 -40.69 52.34
N THR A 64 -20.00 -41.67 51.49
CA THR A 64 -20.50 -41.44 50.13
C THR A 64 -21.60 -42.42 49.75
N ALA A 65 -22.51 -41.99 48.88
CA ALA A 65 -23.52 -42.85 48.29
C ALA A 65 -23.63 -42.65 46.78
N PHE A 66 -23.75 -43.76 46.05
CA PHE A 66 -24.16 -43.77 44.66
C PHE A 66 -25.57 -44.37 44.57
N SER A 67 -26.45 -43.68 43.86
CA SER A 67 -27.84 -44.11 43.69
C SER A 67 -28.23 -44.06 42.22
N ILE A 68 -28.83 -45.15 41.75
CA ILE A 68 -29.61 -45.17 40.51
C ILE A 68 -31.06 -45.29 40.93
N TYR A 69 -31.87 -44.30 40.60
CA TYR A 69 -33.29 -44.33 40.96
C TYR A 69 -34.13 -43.75 39.84
N ASN A 70 -35.33 -44.29 39.67
CA ASN A 70 -36.33 -43.63 38.84
C ASN A 70 -37.23 -42.73 39.71
N ASP A 71 -37.61 -41.60 39.14
CA ASP A 71 -38.66 -40.72 39.67
C ASP A 71 -39.69 -40.53 38.55
N GLY A 72 -40.77 -41.31 38.62
CA GLY A 72 -41.70 -41.48 37.52
C GLY A 72 -41.00 -41.94 36.22
N PRO A 73 -41.07 -41.17 35.11
CA PRO A 73 -40.49 -41.53 33.81
C PRO A 73 -39.00 -41.19 33.66
N ILE A 74 -38.35 -40.67 34.70
CA ILE A 74 -36.97 -40.18 34.65
C ILE A 74 -36.06 -41.14 35.38
N LEU A 75 -34.96 -41.55 34.75
CA LEU A 75 -33.89 -42.32 35.39
C LEU A 75 -32.76 -41.38 35.82
N ASN A 76 -32.45 -41.37 37.11
CA ASN A 76 -31.44 -40.52 37.70
C ASN A 76 -30.24 -41.35 38.16
N PHE A 77 -29.06 -40.80 37.95
CA PHE A 77 -27.80 -41.24 38.55
C PHE A 77 -27.33 -40.12 39.46
N ALA A 78 -27.23 -40.41 40.75
CA ALA A 78 -26.84 -39.42 41.76
C ALA A 78 -25.63 -39.91 42.55
N TYR A 79 -24.72 -38.98 42.83
CA TYR A 79 -23.58 -39.18 43.71
C TYR A 79 -23.64 -38.19 44.86
N ASP A 80 -23.82 -38.71 46.07
CA ASP A 80 -23.89 -37.93 47.31
C ASP A 80 -22.58 -38.10 48.08
N PRO A 81 -21.71 -37.06 48.14
CA PRO A 81 -20.48 -37.10 48.91
C PRO A 81 -20.66 -36.67 50.37
N SER A 82 -21.89 -36.41 50.84
CA SER A 82 -22.14 -35.92 52.19
C SER A 82 -22.28 -37.07 53.18
N SER A 83 -21.84 -36.85 54.43
CA SER A 83 -22.04 -37.83 55.52
C SER A 83 -23.49 -37.95 55.98
N ASN A 84 -24.39 -37.12 55.44
CA ASN A 84 -25.78 -37.01 55.85
C ASN A 84 -26.69 -37.49 54.72
N HIS A 85 -26.77 -38.81 54.57
CA HIS A 85 -27.39 -39.57 53.49
C HIS A 85 -28.94 -39.48 53.40
N SER A 86 -29.53 -38.41 53.93
CA SER A 86 -30.94 -38.30 54.33
C SER A 86 -31.92 -37.86 53.24
N ALA A 87 -31.49 -37.54 52.02
CA ALA A 87 -32.42 -37.21 50.95
C ALA A 87 -31.87 -37.54 49.56
N PHE A 88 -32.75 -38.01 48.68
CA PHE A 88 -32.49 -38.09 47.25
C PHE A 88 -32.39 -36.67 46.69
N GLY A 89 -31.23 -36.04 46.73
CA GLY A 89 -31.05 -34.73 46.13
C GLY A 89 -29.87 -33.95 46.67
N THR A 90 -29.01 -33.50 45.75
CA THR A 90 -28.40 -32.15 45.67
C THR A 90 -27.03 -32.23 44.97
N TYR A 91 -26.36 -33.38 44.96
CA TYR A 91 -25.00 -33.48 44.42
C TYR A 91 -24.92 -34.41 43.19
N GLY A 92 -24.31 -33.88 42.11
CA GLY A 92 -23.90 -34.61 40.88
C GLY A 92 -24.97 -35.50 40.24
N ILE A 93 -25.88 -34.93 39.45
CA ILE A 93 -27.02 -35.67 38.90
C ILE A 93 -26.92 -35.77 37.39
N MET A 94 -26.90 -36.99 36.87
CA MET A 94 -27.21 -37.28 35.47
C MET A 94 -28.64 -37.78 35.37
N THR A 95 -29.40 -37.18 34.47
CA THR A 95 -30.83 -37.40 34.26
C THR A 95 -31.04 -37.99 32.87
N LEU A 96 -31.77 -39.09 32.74
CA LEU A 96 -32.21 -39.66 31.47
C LEU A 96 -33.74 -39.62 31.42
N THR A 97 -34.30 -38.91 30.44
CA THR A 97 -35.75 -38.86 30.25
C THR A 97 -36.22 -39.99 29.32
N SER A 98 -37.40 -40.55 29.60
CA SER A 98 -38.00 -41.57 28.73
C SER A 98 -38.60 -40.99 27.43
N TYR A 99 -39.02 -41.89 26.53
CA TYR A 99 -39.73 -41.55 25.30
C TYR A 99 -40.97 -40.67 25.58
N PRO A 100 -41.29 -39.65 24.75
CA PRO A 100 -40.70 -39.34 23.44
C PRO A 100 -39.47 -38.43 23.48
N THR A 101 -39.09 -37.93 24.65
CA THR A 101 -38.11 -36.83 24.74
C THR A 101 -36.66 -37.31 24.60
N LEU A 102 -36.31 -38.47 25.17
CA LEU A 102 -34.99 -39.12 25.06
C LEU A 102 -33.80 -38.15 25.24
N ARG A 103 -33.77 -37.46 26.38
CA ARG A 103 -32.78 -36.42 26.68
C ARG A 103 -31.86 -36.83 27.83
N VAL A 104 -30.62 -36.37 27.76
CA VAL A 104 -29.60 -36.50 28.80
C VAL A 104 -29.41 -35.15 29.48
N GLY A 105 -29.74 -35.04 30.77
CA GLY A 105 -29.40 -33.90 31.62
C GLY A 105 -28.16 -34.21 32.44
N ILE A 106 -27.22 -33.27 32.59
CA ILE A 106 -26.14 -33.34 33.59
C ILE A 106 -26.26 -32.06 34.43
N GLY A 107 -26.47 -32.18 35.73
CA GLY A 107 -26.73 -31.04 36.64
C GLY A 107 -28.13 -30.40 36.51
N THR A 108 -29.06 -31.02 35.77
CA THR A 108 -30.47 -30.59 35.66
C THR A 108 -31.43 -31.77 35.58
N TYR A 109 -32.59 -31.60 36.20
CA TYR A 109 -33.71 -32.56 36.15
C TYR A 109 -34.67 -32.30 34.98
N THR A 110 -34.57 -31.14 34.33
CA THR A 110 -35.45 -30.72 33.24
C THR A 110 -34.63 -30.40 31.98
N PRO A 111 -34.03 -31.42 31.33
CA PRO A 111 -33.25 -31.19 30.12
C PRO A 111 -34.13 -30.62 29.00
N GLN A 112 -33.76 -29.45 28.47
CA GLN A 112 -34.49 -28.78 27.39
C GLN A 112 -33.98 -29.18 26.00
N ALA A 113 -32.81 -29.82 25.93
CA ALA A 113 -32.17 -30.33 24.71
C ALA A 113 -31.80 -31.81 24.84
N LYS A 114 -31.45 -32.48 23.73
CA LYS A 114 -31.02 -33.89 23.71
C LYS A 114 -29.86 -34.17 24.68
N LEU A 115 -28.96 -33.21 24.84
CA LEU A 115 -27.96 -33.15 25.91
C LEU A 115 -28.03 -31.75 26.54
N HIS A 116 -28.39 -31.65 27.82
CA HIS A 116 -28.45 -30.40 28.58
C HIS A 116 -27.52 -30.52 29.79
N VAL A 117 -26.36 -29.87 29.72
CA VAL A 117 -25.46 -29.74 30.88
C VAL A 117 -25.76 -28.40 31.55
N LYS A 118 -26.33 -28.44 32.76
CA LYS A 118 -26.62 -27.27 33.60
C LYS A 118 -25.61 -27.22 34.74
N VAL A 119 -24.98 -26.06 34.90
CA VAL A 119 -23.98 -25.79 35.93
C VAL A 119 -24.71 -25.31 37.19
N LEU A 120 -24.27 -25.76 38.38
CA LEU A 120 -24.92 -25.46 39.66
C LEU A 120 -24.08 -24.55 40.59
N ASP A 121 -22.82 -24.29 40.25
CA ASP A 121 -21.86 -23.45 40.98
C ASP A 121 -20.98 -22.59 40.03
N ASP A 122 -20.35 -21.54 40.58
CA ASP A 122 -19.62 -20.49 39.82
C ASP A 122 -18.27 -20.94 39.22
N GLN A 123 -18.06 -22.25 39.05
CA GLN A 123 -16.85 -22.83 38.48
C GLN A 123 -17.21 -24.05 37.62
N ASP A 124 -17.59 -23.84 36.35
CA ASP A 124 -17.17 -24.65 35.18
C ASP A 124 -18.24 -24.88 34.09
N GLY A 125 -17.81 -24.80 32.82
CA GLY A 125 -18.56 -25.24 31.64
C GLY A 125 -18.43 -26.74 31.34
N ILE A 126 -18.78 -27.17 30.11
CA ILE A 126 -18.42 -28.53 29.65
C ILE A 126 -16.91 -28.60 29.48
N VAL A 127 -16.18 -29.03 30.51
CA VAL A 127 -14.73 -29.19 30.47
C VAL A 127 -14.38 -30.54 29.83
N ILE A 128 -13.83 -30.52 28.61
CA ILE A 128 -13.15 -31.69 28.03
C ILE A 128 -11.64 -31.52 28.23
N THR A 129 -11.14 -31.56 29.47
CA THR A 129 -9.72 -31.88 29.85
C THR A 129 -9.46 -31.81 31.37
N ARG A 130 -8.47 -32.59 31.85
CA ARG A 130 -8.12 -32.88 33.26
C ARG A 130 -7.44 -31.71 34.01
N PRO A 131 -7.41 -31.74 35.37
CA PRO A 131 -6.79 -30.69 36.18
C PRO A 131 -5.26 -30.80 36.22
N GLY A 132 -4.58 -29.65 36.10
CA GLY A 132 -3.15 -29.47 36.28
C GLY A 132 -2.70 -28.07 35.83
N VAL A 133 -1.81 -27.43 36.59
CA VAL A 133 -1.28 -26.09 36.26
C VAL A 133 -0.44 -26.17 34.98
N ASN A 134 -0.85 -25.43 33.94
CA ASN A 134 -0.10 -25.08 32.72
C ASN A 134 -0.39 -25.80 31.38
N TYR A 135 -1.55 -26.42 31.15
CA TYR A 135 -1.98 -26.79 29.78
C TYR A 135 -3.48 -26.52 29.56
N ALA A 136 -3.86 -25.82 28.49
CA ALA A 136 -5.25 -25.65 28.07
C ALA A 136 -5.85 -26.92 27.45
N GLY A 137 -7.07 -27.27 27.83
CA GLY A 137 -7.97 -27.95 26.89
C GLY A 137 -9.32 -27.26 26.91
N GLY A 138 -10.14 -27.55 25.90
CA GLY A 138 -11.22 -26.64 25.52
C GLY A 138 -12.57 -27.31 25.29
N LEU A 139 -13.61 -26.71 25.85
CA LEU A 139 -14.90 -26.42 25.22
C LEU A 139 -15.47 -25.18 25.97
N TYR A 140 -15.88 -24.12 25.25
CA TYR A 140 -16.12 -22.76 25.79
C TYR A 140 -17.52 -22.56 26.42
N PHE A 141 -17.61 -21.98 27.63
CA PHE A 141 -18.86 -21.55 28.31
C PHE A 141 -18.67 -20.30 29.19
N ASN A 142 -19.72 -19.47 29.26
CA ASN A 142 -19.79 -18.11 29.83
C ASN A 142 -19.58 -18.00 31.35
N TYR A 143 -19.21 -16.79 31.84
CA TYR A 143 -19.38 -16.31 33.23
C TYR A 143 -20.52 -15.28 33.27
N SER A 144 -21.42 -15.38 34.26
CA SER A 144 -22.56 -14.48 34.42
C SER A 144 -22.32 -13.42 35.49
N ASP A 145 -22.33 -12.15 35.07
CA ASP A 145 -22.92 -11.08 35.87
C ASP A 145 -23.69 -10.15 34.93
N GLY A 146 -25.02 -10.26 34.94
CA GLY A 146 -25.90 -9.13 34.67
C GLY A 146 -26.04 -8.56 33.25
N GLY A 147 -25.95 -9.34 32.16
CA GLY A 147 -26.65 -8.99 30.92
C GLY A 147 -25.92 -9.09 29.58
N ASP A 148 -24.61 -9.33 29.52
CA ASP A 148 -23.87 -9.37 28.24
C ASP A 148 -23.21 -10.74 27.98
N PHE A 149 -23.39 -11.28 26.77
CA PHE A 149 -22.82 -12.54 26.29
C PHE A 149 -21.28 -12.49 26.22
N THR A 150 -20.57 -13.42 26.88
CA THR A 150 -19.13 -13.64 26.68
C THR A 150 -18.79 -14.59 25.52
N ALA A 151 -17.55 -14.51 25.03
CA ALA A 151 -17.01 -15.19 23.85
C ALA A 151 -17.47 -16.65 23.68
N GLY A 152 -17.88 -17.01 22.45
CA GLY A 152 -18.45 -18.33 22.17
C GLY A 152 -18.28 -18.74 20.71
N ILE A 153 -18.43 -20.05 20.50
CA ILE A 153 -18.58 -20.66 19.18
C ILE A 153 -20.08 -20.87 18.98
N GLN A 154 -20.71 -19.99 18.20
CA GLN A 154 -22.14 -20.07 17.90
C GLN A 154 -22.34 -20.59 16.48
N ALA A 155 -23.09 -21.69 16.33
CA ALA A 155 -23.35 -22.29 15.03
C ALA A 155 -24.44 -21.57 14.23
N ASP A 156 -25.31 -20.79 14.90
CA ASP A 156 -26.34 -20.00 14.23
C ASP A 156 -26.94 -18.93 15.16
N ARG A 157 -27.21 -17.73 14.63
CA ARG A 157 -28.04 -16.72 15.29
C ARG A 157 -28.93 -16.05 14.25
N ASP A 158 -30.21 -16.37 14.30
CA ASP A 158 -31.23 -15.71 13.50
C ASP A 158 -31.60 -14.34 14.11
N LEU A 159 -30.69 -13.38 14.00
CA LEU A 159 -30.96 -11.97 14.29
C LEU A 159 -31.48 -11.26 13.03
N GLY A 160 -32.71 -11.59 12.62
CA GLY A 160 -33.50 -10.73 11.75
C GLY A 160 -33.04 -10.58 10.30
N GLY A 161 -32.68 -11.68 9.60
CA GLY A 161 -32.94 -11.73 8.15
C GLY A 161 -31.83 -12.18 7.21
N THR A 162 -30.67 -12.63 7.67
CA THR A 162 -29.73 -13.37 6.80
C THR A 162 -29.18 -14.57 7.53
N ASN A 163 -29.67 -15.75 7.16
CA ASN A 163 -29.13 -17.05 7.55
C ASN A 163 -27.65 -17.15 7.15
N ASN A 164 -26.74 -16.78 8.05
CA ASN A 164 -25.31 -17.03 7.88
C ASN A 164 -25.01 -18.39 8.50
N GLY A 165 -25.36 -19.47 7.80
CA GLY A 165 -25.01 -20.83 8.21
C GLY A 165 -23.49 -20.99 8.26
N GLY A 166 -22.89 -20.84 9.45
CA GLY A 166 -21.44 -20.86 9.63
C GLY A 166 -20.99 -20.72 11.09
N LEU A 167 -19.72 -21.01 11.34
CA LEU A 167 -19.09 -20.89 12.66
C LEU A 167 -18.87 -19.41 13.03
N GLN A 168 -19.65 -18.87 13.96
CA GLN A 168 -19.42 -17.52 14.49
C GLN A 168 -18.47 -17.58 15.69
N LEU A 169 -17.35 -16.87 15.59
CA LEU A 169 -16.42 -16.64 16.71
C LEU A 169 -16.69 -15.24 17.26
N MET A 170 -17.06 -15.15 18.53
CA MET A 170 -17.35 -13.88 19.18
C MET A 170 -16.37 -13.62 20.31
N ALA A 171 -15.98 -12.36 20.51
CA ALA A 171 -15.26 -11.90 21.68
C ALA A 171 -16.05 -10.77 22.35
N ALA A 172 -16.18 -10.81 23.66
CA ALA A 172 -16.94 -9.83 24.45
C ALA A 172 -16.02 -8.83 25.16
N ASN A 173 -16.60 -7.78 25.74
CA ASN A 173 -15.89 -6.79 26.55
C ASN A 173 -14.69 -6.14 25.82
N ALA A 174 -14.88 -5.82 24.54
CA ALA A 174 -13.86 -5.25 23.64
C ALA A 174 -12.58 -6.11 23.47
N ARG A 175 -12.61 -7.39 23.87
CA ARG A 175 -11.49 -8.31 23.68
C ARG A 175 -11.32 -8.69 22.20
N PRO A 176 -10.10 -9.00 21.73
CA PRO A 176 -9.89 -9.45 20.37
C PRO A 176 -10.27 -10.93 20.18
N ILE A 177 -10.63 -11.27 18.95
CA ILE A 177 -10.51 -12.65 18.44
C ILE A 177 -9.04 -12.85 18.07
N GLN A 178 -8.38 -13.86 18.64
CA GLN A 178 -6.94 -14.09 18.48
C GLN A 178 -6.69 -15.45 17.85
N PHE A 179 -5.74 -15.48 16.91
CA PHE A 179 -5.27 -16.69 16.26
C PHE A 179 -3.82 -16.92 16.65
N PHE A 180 -3.57 -18.07 17.26
CA PHE A 180 -2.25 -18.49 17.71
C PHE A 180 -1.74 -19.65 16.86
N THR A 181 -0.46 -19.64 16.54
CA THR A 181 0.25 -20.82 16.03
C THR A 181 1.20 -21.35 17.09
N LYS A 182 1.58 -22.61 16.93
CA LYS A 182 2.63 -23.22 17.71
C LYS A 182 3.97 -22.58 17.34
N GLY A 183 4.71 -22.06 18.30
CA GLY A 183 6.07 -21.57 18.08
C GLY A 183 6.98 -22.68 17.53
N VAL A 184 8.00 -22.29 16.76
CA VAL A 184 8.87 -23.20 15.97
C VAL A 184 9.63 -24.28 16.77
N ASN A 185 9.52 -24.31 18.10
CA ASN A 185 10.32 -25.19 18.97
C ASN A 185 9.53 -25.96 20.05
N SER A 186 8.20 -26.11 19.94
CA SER A 186 7.43 -26.80 20.99
C SER A 186 7.07 -28.23 20.64
N GLY A 187 7.04 -29.13 21.63
CA GLY A 187 6.50 -30.49 21.51
C GLY A 187 4.99 -30.58 21.78
N THR A 188 4.40 -29.54 22.36
CA THR A 188 3.01 -29.50 22.83
C THR A 188 2.31 -28.22 22.36
N LEU A 189 0.98 -28.24 22.22
CA LEU A 189 0.17 -27.18 21.58
C LEU A 189 0.09 -25.86 22.37
N LEU A 190 0.63 -25.80 23.59
CA LEU A 190 0.22 -24.82 24.61
C LEU A 190 1.38 -24.21 25.40
N SER A 191 2.59 -24.72 25.20
CA SER A 191 3.80 -24.05 25.66
C SER A 191 4.39 -23.34 24.44
N ASN A 192 4.56 -22.02 24.50
CA ASN A 192 5.12 -21.20 23.41
C ASN A 192 4.19 -21.00 22.19
N THR A 193 2.96 -20.56 22.41
CA THR A 193 2.05 -20.12 21.33
C THR A 193 2.38 -18.70 20.90
N GLN A 194 2.58 -18.47 19.60
CA GLN A 194 2.77 -17.15 19.02
C GLN A 194 1.44 -16.64 18.46
N GLU A 195 1.03 -15.44 18.85
CA GLU A 195 -0.08 -14.78 18.20
C GLU A 195 0.33 -14.35 16.78
N VAL A 196 -0.41 -14.80 15.78
CA VAL A 196 -0.13 -14.48 14.37
C VAL A 196 -1.16 -13.52 13.77
N MET A 197 -2.37 -13.48 14.32
CA MET A 197 -3.43 -12.57 13.87
C MET A 197 -4.38 -12.25 15.01
N ARG A 198 -4.92 -11.02 15.01
CA ARG A 198 -6.03 -10.60 15.85
C ARG A 198 -7.06 -9.75 15.13
N ILE A 199 -8.29 -9.78 15.62
CA ILE A 199 -9.36 -8.86 15.26
C ILE A 199 -9.86 -8.22 16.55
N ASN A 200 -9.56 -6.93 16.76
CA ASN A 200 -10.00 -6.19 17.95
C ASN A 200 -11.51 -5.90 17.90
N GLY A 201 -12.13 -5.71 19.06
CA GLY A 201 -13.55 -5.33 19.17
C GLY A 201 -13.91 -3.99 18.48
N ASN A 202 -12.91 -3.15 18.17
CA ASN A 202 -13.08 -1.91 17.38
C ASN A 202 -12.93 -2.12 15.85
N GLY A 203 -12.89 -3.38 15.39
CA GLY A 203 -12.81 -3.74 13.97
C GLY A 203 -11.42 -3.65 13.34
N LYS A 204 -10.36 -3.37 14.11
CA LYS A 204 -8.99 -3.38 13.60
C LYS A 204 -8.43 -4.80 13.54
N VAL A 205 -7.85 -5.17 12.41
CA VAL A 205 -7.20 -6.45 12.16
C VAL A 205 -5.69 -6.27 12.22
N GLY A 206 -5.02 -7.03 13.08
CA GLY A 206 -3.56 -7.12 13.16
C GLY A 206 -3.07 -8.45 12.62
N ILE A 207 -2.07 -8.46 11.74
CA ILE A 207 -1.34 -9.67 11.33
C ILE A 207 0.12 -9.49 11.74
N GLY A 208 0.64 -10.39 12.57
CA GLY A 208 1.98 -10.29 13.16
C GLY A 208 2.14 -9.21 14.23
N THR A 209 1.10 -8.43 14.56
CA THR A 209 1.15 -7.38 15.59
C THR A 209 0.00 -7.50 16.58
N SER A 210 0.29 -7.27 17.86
CA SER A 210 -0.72 -7.20 18.92
C SER A 210 -1.33 -5.81 19.06
N ASN A 211 -0.77 -4.76 18.44
CA ASN A 211 -1.29 -3.40 18.53
C ASN A 211 -1.59 -2.82 17.14
N PRO A 212 -2.71 -3.18 16.50
CA PRO A 212 -3.05 -2.64 15.20
C PRO A 212 -3.43 -1.15 15.31
N GLU A 213 -2.67 -0.28 14.62
CA GLU A 213 -2.91 1.16 14.64
C GLU A 213 -3.96 1.57 13.59
N LYS A 214 -4.05 0.83 12.47
CA LYS A 214 -4.98 1.05 11.35
C LYS A 214 -5.99 -0.11 11.24
N LYS A 215 -6.98 0.03 10.34
CA LYS A 215 -8.02 -1.01 10.11
C LYS A 215 -7.42 -2.37 9.76
N LEU A 216 -6.36 -2.38 8.95
CA LEU A 216 -5.52 -3.55 8.73
C LEU A 216 -4.07 -3.12 8.99
N HIS A 217 -3.42 -3.73 9.99
CA HIS A 217 -2.00 -3.53 10.30
C HIS A 217 -1.27 -4.88 10.15
N VAL A 218 -0.44 -4.99 9.12
CA VAL A 218 0.41 -6.17 8.91
C VAL A 218 1.85 -5.79 9.25
N MET A 219 2.45 -6.50 10.20
CA MET A 219 3.86 -6.38 10.51
C MET A 219 4.65 -7.34 9.63
N GLY A 220 5.24 -6.81 8.55
CA GLY A 220 5.98 -7.59 7.54
C GLY A 220 5.52 -7.32 6.10
N GLY A 221 6.09 -8.05 5.15
CA GLY A 221 5.73 -7.94 3.73
C GLY A 221 4.42 -8.67 3.40
N ILE A 222 3.67 -8.16 2.42
CA ILE A 222 2.46 -8.80 1.86
C ILE A 222 2.76 -9.19 0.41
N ILE A 223 2.62 -10.47 0.08
CA ILE A 223 2.71 -10.98 -1.29
C ILE A 223 1.29 -11.18 -1.83
N ALA A 224 0.98 -10.61 -2.99
CA ALA A 224 -0.30 -10.78 -3.69
C ALA A 224 -0.04 -11.31 -5.11
N GLU A 225 -0.35 -12.59 -5.35
CA GLU A 225 0.09 -13.35 -6.54
C GLU A 225 -0.73 -13.10 -7.84
N SER A 226 -1.57 -12.07 -7.90
CA SER A 226 -2.38 -11.79 -9.10
C SER A 226 -2.56 -10.30 -9.38
N ASN A 227 -3.52 -9.65 -8.72
CA ASN A 227 -3.94 -8.27 -9.01
C ASN A 227 -3.34 -7.24 -8.04
N GLY A 228 -2.27 -7.59 -7.32
CA GLY A 228 -1.68 -6.78 -6.26
C GLY A 228 -2.63 -6.57 -5.07
N VAL A 229 -2.20 -5.76 -4.10
CA VAL A 229 -3.06 -5.29 -3.01
C VAL A 229 -3.85 -4.07 -3.53
N LYS A 230 -5.14 -4.25 -3.84
CA LYS A 230 -6.02 -3.12 -4.17
C LYS A 230 -6.34 -2.32 -2.90
N VAL A 231 -5.67 -1.20 -2.70
CA VAL A 231 -6.02 -0.22 -1.66
C VAL A 231 -7.06 0.74 -2.23
N ALA A 232 -8.34 0.40 -2.11
CA ALA A 232 -9.44 1.27 -2.54
C ALA A 232 -9.92 2.14 -1.37
N ASN A 233 -9.92 3.46 -1.54
CA ASN A 233 -10.59 4.39 -0.63
C ASN A 233 -12.03 4.61 -1.14
N GLY A 234 -13.03 4.12 -0.40
CA GLY A 234 -14.44 4.05 -0.83
C GLY A 234 -15.19 5.38 -0.93
N SER A 235 -14.51 6.52 -1.03
CA SER A 235 -15.16 7.81 -1.29
C SER A 235 -14.17 8.77 -1.96
N ALA A 236 -14.56 9.27 -3.13
CA ALA A 236 -13.75 10.13 -3.97
C ALA A 236 -13.56 11.52 -3.36
N VAL A 237 -12.59 11.72 -2.45
CA VAL A 237 -12.01 13.04 -2.14
C VAL A 237 -10.55 12.89 -1.66
N SER A 238 -9.58 13.41 -2.44
CA SER A 238 -8.25 13.86 -1.99
C SER A 238 -7.33 12.89 -1.21
N GLY A 239 -7.05 11.70 -1.75
CA GLY A 239 -5.96 10.87 -1.22
C GLY A 239 -5.73 9.65 -2.11
N GLY A 240 -4.79 9.77 -3.05
CA GLY A 240 -4.42 8.69 -3.97
C GLY A 240 -3.95 7.43 -3.24
N ALA A 241 -3.91 6.30 -3.95
CA ALA A 241 -3.29 5.08 -3.44
C ALA A 241 -1.82 5.36 -3.09
N PHE A 242 -1.48 5.36 -1.79
CA PHE A 242 -0.11 5.50 -1.32
C PHE A 242 0.65 4.19 -1.60
N ILE A 243 1.35 4.15 -2.73
CA ILE A 243 2.48 3.23 -2.92
C ILE A 243 3.68 3.99 -2.36
N GLY A 244 4.07 3.75 -1.11
CA GLY A 244 5.11 4.54 -0.47
C GLY A 244 5.68 3.91 0.80
N ALA A 245 7.01 3.95 0.93
CA ALA A 245 7.69 3.73 2.21
C ALA A 245 7.94 5.10 2.87
N LEU A 246 7.63 5.23 4.17
CA LEU A 246 7.74 6.51 4.90
C LEU A 246 9.18 6.99 5.07
N ASN A 247 10.14 6.06 5.09
CA ASN A 247 11.55 6.33 5.38
C ASN A 247 12.50 5.75 4.33
N ASP A 248 11.96 5.16 3.26
CA ASP A 248 12.73 4.51 2.19
C ASP A 248 12.25 4.98 0.83
N LYS A 249 13.09 4.76 -0.20
CA LYS A 249 12.71 4.99 -1.59
C LYS A 249 11.52 4.13 -2.00
N THR A 250 10.68 4.67 -2.88
CA THR A 250 9.59 3.92 -3.51
C THR A 250 10.03 3.47 -4.90
N ASN A 251 10.04 2.16 -5.14
CA ASN A 251 10.44 1.59 -6.43
C ASN A 251 9.23 0.99 -7.14
N ILE A 252 9.10 1.27 -8.43
CA ILE A 252 8.23 0.53 -9.34
C ILE A 252 9.13 -0.38 -10.18
N ALA A 253 8.95 -1.69 -10.04
CA ALA A 253 9.75 -2.70 -10.69
C ALA A 253 8.95 -3.51 -11.71
N ALA A 254 9.60 -3.93 -12.79
CA ALA A 254 9.05 -4.83 -13.79
C ALA A 254 10.15 -5.79 -14.28
N GLY A 255 9.82 -7.08 -14.37
CA GLY A 255 10.77 -8.12 -14.79
C GLY A 255 11.96 -8.29 -13.85
N GLY A 256 11.79 -8.01 -12.54
CA GLY A 256 12.85 -8.11 -11.54
C GLY A 256 13.78 -6.89 -11.42
N TYR A 257 13.57 -5.84 -12.23
CA TYR A 257 14.37 -4.61 -12.20
C TYR A 257 13.53 -3.41 -11.83
N VAL A 258 14.11 -2.49 -11.05
CA VAL A 258 13.51 -1.18 -10.78
C VAL A 258 13.53 -0.34 -12.06
N LYS A 259 12.36 0.19 -12.45
CA LYS A 259 12.17 1.02 -13.65
C LYS A 259 11.94 2.48 -13.30
N MET A 260 11.29 2.74 -12.17
CA MET A 260 11.09 4.08 -11.62
C MET A 260 11.39 4.07 -10.13
N THR A 261 12.08 5.12 -9.67
CA THR A 261 12.42 5.34 -8.26
C THR A 261 11.92 6.71 -7.84
N ILE A 262 11.25 6.78 -6.69
CA ILE A 262 11.03 8.03 -5.97
C ILE A 262 11.97 8.00 -4.77
N ALA A 263 13.00 8.85 -4.80
CA ALA A 263 13.97 8.99 -3.72
C ALA A 263 13.34 9.65 -2.48
N THR A 264 13.97 9.50 -1.32
CA THR A 264 13.48 10.04 -0.05
C THR A 264 13.44 11.58 -0.01
N ASN A 265 14.19 12.26 -0.88
CA ASN A 265 14.15 13.72 -1.07
C ASN A 265 13.05 14.18 -2.07
N GLY A 266 12.22 13.25 -2.56
CA GLY A 266 11.14 13.50 -3.51
C GLY A 266 11.58 13.56 -4.98
N ASN A 267 12.85 13.32 -5.29
CA ASN A 267 13.32 13.25 -6.67
C ASN A 267 12.82 11.98 -7.35
N VAL A 268 12.43 12.09 -8.61
CA VAL A 268 11.91 10.99 -9.41
C VAL A 268 12.93 10.59 -10.47
N GLY A 269 13.33 9.33 -10.46
CA GLY A 269 14.18 8.72 -11.48
C GLY A 269 13.38 7.77 -12.36
N ILE A 270 13.45 7.93 -13.68
CA ILE A 270 12.96 6.96 -14.68
C ILE A 270 14.19 6.34 -15.35
N GLY A 271 14.44 5.07 -15.06
CA GLY A 271 15.69 4.39 -15.43
C GLY A 271 16.91 4.80 -14.60
N ASP A 272 16.84 5.91 -13.85
CA ASP A 272 17.85 6.34 -12.88
C ASP A 272 17.45 5.91 -11.46
N LEU A 273 18.36 5.22 -10.75
CA LEU A 273 18.12 4.75 -9.38
C LEU A 273 18.59 5.74 -8.31
N ASN A 274 19.35 6.77 -8.70
CA ASN A 274 19.91 7.80 -7.81
C ASN A 274 19.69 9.21 -8.40
N PRO A 275 18.44 9.64 -8.62
CA PRO A 275 18.14 10.91 -9.27
C PRO A 275 18.67 12.10 -8.48
N GLN A 276 19.56 12.89 -9.09
CA GLN A 276 20.11 14.12 -8.49
C GLN A 276 19.18 15.33 -8.69
N GLU A 277 18.30 15.26 -9.70
CA GLU A 277 17.31 16.29 -10.04
C GLU A 277 15.89 15.85 -9.72
N LYS A 278 14.96 16.82 -9.68
CA LYS A 278 13.54 16.56 -9.41
C LYS A 278 12.94 15.51 -10.34
N LEU A 279 13.32 15.53 -11.61
CA LEU A 279 13.02 14.50 -12.59
C LEU A 279 14.30 14.15 -13.36
N ALA A 280 14.85 12.96 -13.12
CA ALA A 280 15.96 12.41 -13.88
C ALA A 280 15.46 11.27 -14.78
N VAL A 281 15.77 11.34 -16.08
CA VAL A 281 15.43 10.30 -17.05
C VAL A 281 16.73 9.76 -17.64
N ALA A 282 17.06 8.52 -17.31
CA ALA A 282 18.21 7.84 -17.91
C ALA A 282 17.80 7.27 -19.28
N GLY A 283 17.96 8.09 -20.33
CA GLY A 283 17.66 7.74 -21.71
C GLY A 283 16.87 8.81 -22.45
N SER A 284 16.31 8.46 -23.60
CA SER A 284 15.55 9.40 -24.43
C SER A 284 14.09 9.51 -23.97
N LEU A 285 13.57 10.75 -23.94
CA LEU A 285 12.17 11.03 -23.72
C LEU A 285 11.45 11.17 -25.06
N LYS A 286 10.48 10.28 -25.34
CA LYS A 286 9.55 10.43 -26.46
C LYS A 286 8.22 10.98 -25.94
N ALA A 287 7.94 12.23 -26.28
CA ALA A 287 6.70 12.90 -25.93
C ALA A 287 6.05 13.49 -27.21
N ASN A 288 4.73 13.57 -27.24
CA ASN A 288 4.03 14.24 -28.34
C ASN A 288 4.22 15.76 -28.26
N THR A 289 4.14 16.31 -27.05
CA THR A 289 4.42 17.71 -26.73
C THR A 289 5.05 17.79 -25.34
N MET A 290 5.91 18.80 -25.13
CA MET A 290 6.55 19.09 -23.85
C MET A 290 6.45 20.58 -23.54
N LYS A 291 6.06 20.90 -22.31
CA LYS A 291 6.09 22.26 -21.76
C LYS A 291 7.08 22.30 -20.61
N LEU A 292 7.98 23.27 -20.62
CA LEU A 292 8.95 23.49 -19.55
C LEU A 292 8.83 24.94 -19.08
N GLY A 293 8.55 25.14 -17.79
CA GLY A 293 8.44 26.47 -17.19
C GLY A 293 7.12 27.22 -17.45
N THR A 294 6.22 26.70 -18.29
CA THR A 294 4.95 27.37 -18.66
C THR A 294 3.77 26.42 -18.80
N ASP A 295 2.57 26.97 -18.60
CA ASP A 295 1.29 26.28 -18.84
C ASP A 295 0.76 26.46 -20.27
N VAL A 296 1.36 27.34 -21.06
CA VAL A 296 0.91 27.65 -22.43
C VAL A 296 1.74 26.86 -23.44
N LEU A 297 1.07 26.15 -24.37
CA LEU A 297 1.74 25.53 -25.52
C LEU A 297 1.62 26.48 -26.71
N VAL A 298 2.71 26.72 -27.43
CA VAL A 298 2.61 27.33 -28.76
C VAL A 298 2.03 26.29 -29.72
N ASN A 299 0.89 26.60 -30.34
CA ASN A 299 0.19 25.66 -31.21
C ASN A 299 1.10 25.21 -32.37
N GLY A 300 1.14 23.90 -32.63
CA GLY A 300 2.00 23.30 -33.66
C GLY A 300 3.45 23.00 -33.22
N THR A 301 3.84 23.30 -31.97
CA THR A 301 5.19 22.99 -31.46
C THR A 301 5.24 21.69 -30.64
N VAL A 302 6.36 20.99 -30.71
CA VAL A 302 6.64 19.78 -29.89
C VAL A 302 7.27 20.17 -28.55
N LEU A 303 7.95 21.31 -28.47
CA LEU A 303 8.61 21.81 -27.27
C LEU A 303 8.30 23.30 -27.12
N THR A 304 7.74 23.68 -25.98
CA THR A 304 7.65 25.08 -25.54
C THR A 304 8.43 25.21 -24.23
N VAL A 305 9.37 26.16 -24.19
CA VAL A 305 10.18 26.46 -23.00
C VAL A 305 9.98 27.93 -22.64
N ASP A 306 9.73 28.19 -21.37
CA ASP A 306 9.76 29.53 -20.80
C ASP A 306 11.09 29.73 -20.05
N GLY A 307 11.81 30.79 -20.43
CA GLY A 307 13.18 31.05 -20.00
C GLY A 307 14.27 30.56 -20.96
N ALA A 308 15.53 30.78 -20.57
CA ALA A 308 16.69 30.48 -21.40
C ALA A 308 16.96 28.98 -21.54
N VAL A 309 17.28 28.54 -22.77
CA VAL A 309 17.63 27.17 -23.13
C VAL A 309 19.12 27.10 -23.45
N HIS A 310 19.83 26.22 -22.74
CA HIS A 310 21.24 25.91 -23.02
C HIS A 310 21.37 24.55 -23.70
N ILE A 311 22.09 24.50 -24.81
CA ILE A 311 22.36 23.29 -25.59
C ILE A 311 23.88 23.12 -25.72
N SER A 312 24.41 22.15 -24.97
CA SER A 312 25.83 21.80 -24.95
C SER A 312 26.07 20.35 -25.39
N PRO A 313 27.32 19.97 -25.70
CA PRO A 313 27.71 18.58 -25.75
C PRO A 313 27.47 17.88 -24.40
N GLU A 314 27.30 16.56 -24.45
CA GLU A 314 27.14 15.74 -23.25
C GLU A 314 28.44 15.74 -22.43
N ASN A 315 28.33 15.87 -21.10
CA ASN A 315 29.44 15.75 -20.14
C ASN A 315 30.60 16.74 -20.35
N THR A 316 30.36 17.89 -21.00
CA THR A 316 31.36 18.96 -21.09
C THR A 316 31.09 20.03 -20.04
N THR A 317 32.16 20.53 -19.42
CA THR A 317 32.07 21.79 -18.67
C THR A 317 31.60 22.88 -19.63
N PRO A 318 30.53 23.62 -19.31
CA PRO A 318 30.06 24.70 -20.16
C PRO A 318 31.22 25.61 -20.51
N ILE A 319 31.32 25.98 -21.79
CA ILE A 319 32.36 26.92 -22.20
C ILE A 319 32.08 28.21 -21.44
N PRO A 320 33.04 28.78 -20.68
CA PRO A 320 32.82 29.98 -19.89
C PRO A 320 32.57 31.16 -20.84
N PHE A 321 31.30 31.37 -21.17
CA PHE A 321 30.76 32.65 -21.59
C PHE A 321 30.39 33.41 -20.31
N ASN A 322 30.55 34.74 -20.29
CA ASN A 322 30.28 35.54 -19.10
C ASN A 322 28.76 35.56 -18.80
N THR A 323 28.24 34.54 -18.13
CA THR A 323 26.81 34.18 -18.07
C THR A 323 25.91 35.20 -17.35
N GLY A 324 26.47 36.16 -16.61
CA GLY A 324 25.70 37.07 -15.75
C GLY A 324 24.84 38.10 -16.49
N GLU A 325 25.31 38.62 -17.63
CA GLU A 325 24.62 39.72 -18.36
C GLU A 325 23.74 39.20 -19.52
N TYR A 326 24.00 37.99 -20.02
CA TYR A 326 23.38 37.50 -21.27
C TYR A 326 22.12 36.67 -21.09
N LEU A 327 21.86 36.12 -19.89
CA LEU A 327 20.62 35.38 -19.62
C LEU A 327 19.37 36.27 -19.73
N SER A 328 19.54 37.58 -19.60
CA SER A 328 18.48 38.57 -19.85
C SER A 328 18.32 38.93 -21.33
N GLU A 329 19.33 38.68 -22.17
CA GLU A 329 19.34 39.10 -23.58
C GLU A 329 19.03 37.96 -24.55
N TYR A 330 19.41 36.72 -24.22
CA TYR A 330 19.27 35.58 -25.12
C TYR A 330 18.53 34.41 -24.48
N LEU A 331 17.48 33.94 -25.17
CA LEU A 331 16.70 32.77 -24.74
C LEU A 331 17.23 31.43 -25.27
N LEU A 332 18.16 31.43 -26.22
CA LEU A 332 18.74 30.19 -26.77
C LEU A 332 20.26 30.32 -26.88
N TRP A 333 20.98 29.49 -26.14
CA TRP A 333 22.43 29.40 -26.15
C TRP A 333 22.87 28.01 -26.64
N VAL A 334 23.63 27.97 -27.74
CA VAL A 334 24.14 26.74 -28.35
C VAL A 334 25.66 26.80 -28.44
N GLU A 335 26.37 25.86 -27.80
CA GLU A 335 27.84 25.91 -27.72
C GLU A 335 28.58 25.47 -28.98
N LYS A 336 27.86 24.89 -29.95
CA LYS A 336 28.43 24.43 -31.23
C LYS A 336 27.85 25.23 -32.38
N GLY A 337 27.08 24.58 -33.24
CA GLY A 337 26.40 25.20 -34.36
C GLY A 337 25.00 24.64 -34.48
N VAL A 338 24.16 25.38 -35.20
CA VAL A 338 22.79 24.98 -35.50
C VAL A 338 22.74 24.63 -36.99
N VAL A 339 22.36 23.39 -37.31
CA VAL A 339 22.10 22.96 -38.68
C VAL A 339 20.63 23.20 -38.95
N SER A 340 20.33 24.13 -39.85
CA SER A 340 18.96 24.41 -40.32
C SER A 340 18.96 24.55 -41.83
N VAL A 341 17.81 24.26 -42.44
CA VAL A 341 17.57 24.55 -43.86
C VAL A 341 17.34 26.05 -44.05
N ASP A 342 16.73 26.72 -43.07
CA ASP A 342 16.38 28.14 -43.13
C ASP A 342 16.29 28.76 -41.72
N TYR A 343 16.44 30.08 -41.62
CA TYR A 343 16.22 30.87 -40.41
C TYR A 343 15.37 32.09 -40.73
N ALA A 344 14.22 32.19 -40.07
CA ALA A 344 13.46 33.43 -40.05
C ALA A 344 13.92 34.26 -38.84
N ILE A 345 14.31 35.51 -39.09
CA ILE A 345 14.50 36.53 -38.07
C ILE A 345 13.20 37.35 -38.08
N SER A 346 12.50 37.41 -36.95
CA SER A 346 11.18 38.02 -36.87
C SER A 346 11.24 39.56 -36.85
N ASP A 347 10.07 40.15 -37.09
CA ASP A 347 9.74 41.57 -36.96
C ASP A 347 10.31 42.48 -38.07
N PRO A 348 9.61 42.61 -39.21
CA PRO A 348 9.97 43.57 -40.25
C PRO A 348 9.96 45.01 -39.75
N ASP A 349 9.12 45.34 -38.76
CA ASP A 349 9.03 46.68 -38.19
C ASP A 349 10.25 46.98 -37.30
N ALA A 350 11.04 45.97 -36.91
CA ALA A 350 12.31 46.14 -36.22
C ALA A 350 13.48 46.46 -37.16
N TRP A 351 13.25 46.55 -38.48
CA TRP A 351 14.28 46.76 -39.50
C TRP A 351 14.27 48.18 -40.08
N ASP A 352 13.74 49.15 -39.35
CA ASP A 352 13.77 50.57 -39.73
C ASP A 352 15.19 51.11 -40.01
N ASP A 353 16.23 50.42 -39.51
CA ASP A 353 17.65 50.74 -39.72
C ASP A 353 18.25 50.11 -40.99
N THR A 354 17.43 49.53 -41.88
CA THR A 354 17.88 48.99 -43.17
C THR A 354 18.54 50.12 -44.00
N PRO A 355 19.71 49.88 -44.62
CA PRO A 355 20.50 50.92 -45.26
C PRO A 355 19.94 51.53 -46.55
N ASP A 356 18.68 51.30 -46.90
CA ASP A 356 17.97 51.88 -48.06
C ASP A 356 18.17 53.40 -48.20
N TYR A 357 18.40 54.11 -47.08
CA TYR A 357 18.74 55.54 -47.06
C TYR A 357 19.98 55.91 -47.89
N VAL A 358 20.85 54.94 -48.21
CA VAL A 358 22.04 55.15 -49.07
C VAL A 358 21.62 55.64 -50.46
N PHE A 359 20.40 55.31 -50.90
CA PHE A 359 19.87 55.71 -52.20
C PHE A 359 19.09 57.05 -52.18
N GLU A 360 19.00 57.72 -51.05
CA GLU A 360 18.33 59.02 -50.94
C GLU A 360 19.18 60.16 -51.54
N GLU A 361 18.53 61.19 -52.10
CA GLU A 361 19.20 62.26 -52.86
C GLU A 361 20.20 63.08 -52.01
N ASP A 362 20.01 63.15 -50.69
CA ASP A 362 20.88 63.89 -49.78
C ASP A 362 22.02 63.04 -49.18
N TYR A 363 22.08 61.75 -49.53
CA TYR A 363 23.11 60.84 -49.03
C TYR A 363 24.51 61.28 -49.47
N GLN A 364 25.39 61.48 -48.49
CA GLN A 364 26.78 61.87 -48.74
C GLN A 364 27.65 60.63 -48.97
N LEU A 365 27.73 60.18 -50.22
CA LEU A 365 28.60 59.08 -50.60
C LEU A 365 30.08 59.44 -50.36
N SER A 366 30.78 58.63 -49.57
CA SER A 366 32.20 58.83 -49.28
C SER A 366 33.02 58.63 -50.56
N SER A 367 34.04 59.45 -50.79
CA SER A 367 34.88 59.26 -51.98
C SER A 367 35.72 57.98 -51.86
N LEU A 368 36.04 57.35 -53.00
CA LEU A 368 36.95 56.19 -53.02
C LEU A 368 38.34 56.49 -52.44
N ILE A 369 38.76 57.76 -52.44
CA ILE A 369 40.01 58.21 -51.82
C ILE A 369 39.92 58.15 -50.29
N GLU A 370 38.83 58.66 -49.72
CA GLU A 370 38.58 58.61 -48.27
C GLU A 370 38.39 57.17 -47.79
N LEU A 371 37.63 56.36 -48.53
CA LEU A 371 37.44 54.95 -48.22
C LEU A 371 38.78 54.19 -48.22
N LYS A 372 39.65 54.46 -49.20
CA LYS A 372 41.01 53.88 -49.25
C LYS A 372 41.84 54.27 -48.03
N GLN A 373 41.74 55.52 -47.57
CA GLN A 373 42.42 55.97 -46.37
C GLN A 373 41.88 55.26 -45.12
N TYR A 374 40.56 55.16 -44.99
CA TYR A 374 39.90 54.47 -43.89
C TYR A 374 40.34 53.01 -43.77
N VAL A 375 40.31 52.25 -44.86
CA VAL A 375 40.73 50.85 -44.89
C VAL A 375 42.22 50.69 -44.56
N ALA A 376 43.06 51.64 -45.00
CA ALA A 376 44.49 51.63 -44.68
C ALA A 376 44.74 51.79 -43.18
N GLU A 377 43.94 52.60 -42.50
CA GLU A 377 44.03 52.87 -41.05
C GLU A 377 43.37 51.77 -40.21
N HIS A 378 42.12 51.41 -40.50
CA HIS A 378 41.27 50.58 -39.64
C HIS A 378 41.34 49.08 -39.95
N LYS A 379 41.83 48.69 -41.14
CA LYS A 379 41.92 47.29 -41.61
C LYS A 379 40.58 46.54 -41.72
N HIS A 380 39.47 47.28 -41.75
CA HIS A 380 38.12 46.78 -42.02
C HIS A 380 37.31 47.85 -42.75
N LEU A 381 36.15 47.47 -43.30
CA LEU A 381 35.23 48.42 -43.93
C LEU A 381 34.47 49.24 -42.88
N PRO A 382 33.96 50.43 -43.24
CA PRO A 382 33.00 51.15 -42.41
C PRO A 382 31.80 50.26 -42.03
N GLY A 383 31.31 50.38 -40.80
CA GLY A 383 30.17 49.60 -40.31
C GLY A 383 30.45 48.12 -39.97
N ILE A 384 31.64 47.59 -40.31
CA ILE A 384 32.06 46.23 -39.93
C ILE A 384 33.13 46.34 -38.85
N PRO A 385 32.93 45.81 -37.63
CA PRO A 385 33.92 45.94 -36.56
C PRO A 385 35.17 45.11 -36.83
N GLY A 386 36.31 45.61 -36.35
CA GLY A 386 37.58 44.89 -36.41
C GLY A 386 37.66 43.72 -35.41
N ILE A 387 38.54 42.75 -35.71
CA ILE A 387 38.75 41.54 -34.86
C ILE A 387 39.10 41.90 -33.40
N ALA A 388 39.83 42.99 -33.17
CA ALA A 388 40.20 43.44 -31.83
C ALA A 388 38.98 43.87 -31.00
N GLU A 389 38.02 44.54 -31.63
CA GLU A 389 36.77 44.95 -30.99
C GLU A 389 35.88 43.74 -30.67
N LEU A 390 35.75 42.81 -31.64
CA LEU A 390 34.99 41.57 -31.46
C LEU A 390 35.53 40.73 -30.30
N LYS A 391 36.85 40.60 -30.18
CA LYS A 391 37.48 39.88 -29.06
C LYS A 391 37.22 40.56 -27.71
N LYS A 392 37.10 41.88 -27.68
CA LYS A 392 36.80 42.63 -26.45
C LYS A 392 35.34 42.48 -26.05
N LYS A 393 34.42 42.53 -27.01
CA LYS A 393 32.98 42.34 -26.79
C LYS A 393 32.63 40.88 -26.49
N ASN A 394 33.41 39.92 -26.99
CA ASN A 394 33.17 38.47 -26.84
C ASN A 394 31.86 37.98 -27.49
N HIS A 395 31.23 38.80 -28.33
CA HIS A 395 30.10 38.43 -29.18
C HIS A 395 30.03 39.38 -30.39
N TYR A 396 29.23 39.01 -31.39
CA TYR A 396 28.81 39.89 -32.46
C TYR A 396 27.40 39.52 -32.90
N GLN A 397 26.54 40.51 -33.12
CA GLN A 397 25.18 40.23 -33.57
C GLN A 397 25.20 40.02 -35.09
N ILE A 398 24.53 38.97 -35.55
CA ILE A 398 24.43 38.68 -36.99
C ILE A 398 23.69 39.81 -37.71
N HIS A 399 22.69 40.43 -37.06
CA HIS A 399 21.97 41.57 -37.62
C HIS A 399 22.92 42.73 -37.97
N ASP A 400 23.76 43.17 -37.02
CA ASP A 400 24.76 44.22 -37.26
C ASP A 400 25.72 43.86 -38.40
N MET A 401 26.10 42.58 -38.51
CA MET A 401 26.92 42.09 -39.63
C MET A 401 26.22 42.27 -40.98
N LEU A 402 24.97 41.84 -41.06
CA LEU A 402 24.19 41.87 -42.29
C LEU A 402 23.90 43.31 -42.71
N MET A 403 23.53 44.18 -41.77
CA MET A 403 23.26 45.60 -42.07
C MET A 403 24.52 46.33 -42.52
N GLY A 404 25.65 46.12 -41.84
CA GLY A 404 26.93 46.67 -42.30
C GLY A 404 27.34 46.15 -43.68
N GLN A 405 27.12 44.87 -43.97
CA GLN A 405 27.42 44.29 -45.29
C GLN A 405 26.52 44.87 -46.38
N LEU A 406 25.21 44.97 -46.12
CA LEU A 406 24.25 45.52 -47.07
C LEU A 406 24.58 46.97 -47.41
N LYS A 407 24.86 47.81 -46.41
CA LYS A 407 25.27 49.20 -46.62
C LYS A 407 26.50 49.31 -47.54
N ASN A 408 27.53 48.51 -47.29
CA ASN A 408 28.74 48.51 -48.12
C ASN A 408 28.45 48.04 -49.56
N ILE A 409 27.50 47.11 -49.75
CA ILE A 409 27.07 46.68 -51.10
C ILE A 409 26.34 47.81 -51.82
N GLU A 410 25.47 48.54 -51.15
CA GLU A 410 24.70 49.64 -51.73
C GLU A 410 25.61 50.83 -52.11
N GLU A 411 26.55 51.20 -51.24
CA GLU A 411 27.57 52.21 -51.58
C GLU A 411 28.45 51.77 -52.75
N LEU A 412 28.79 50.48 -52.83
CA LEU A 412 29.54 49.92 -53.96
C LEU A 412 28.73 49.99 -55.27
N VAL A 413 27.42 49.78 -55.21
CA VAL A 413 26.52 49.95 -56.37
C VAL A 413 26.56 51.40 -56.85
N LEU A 414 26.46 52.38 -55.96
CA LEU A 414 26.54 53.80 -56.33
C LEU A 414 27.89 54.16 -56.99
N HIS A 415 29.01 53.72 -56.42
CA HIS A 415 30.32 53.93 -57.06
C HIS A 415 30.45 53.26 -58.42
N THR A 416 29.79 52.11 -58.62
CA THR A 416 29.82 51.40 -59.92
C THR A 416 29.01 52.17 -60.96
N ILE A 417 27.86 52.73 -60.58
CA ILE A 417 27.04 53.60 -61.45
C ILE A 417 27.86 54.84 -61.84
N GLU A 418 28.48 55.52 -60.87
CA GLU A 418 29.33 56.69 -61.11
C GLU A 418 30.51 56.37 -62.05
N GLN A 419 31.13 55.20 -61.88
CA GLN A 419 32.21 54.75 -62.76
C GLN A 419 31.73 54.48 -64.20
N GLU A 420 30.54 53.91 -64.38
CA GLU A 420 29.98 53.66 -65.71
C GLU A 420 29.66 54.97 -66.44
N GLU A 421 29.07 55.94 -65.74
CA GLU A 421 28.81 57.29 -66.28
C GLU A 421 30.11 58.00 -66.72
N GLN A 422 31.17 57.87 -65.91
CA GLN A 422 32.50 58.40 -66.26
C GLN A 422 33.10 57.69 -67.49
N LEU A 423 32.93 56.36 -67.59
CA LEU A 423 33.42 55.59 -68.74
C LEU A 423 32.66 55.93 -70.03
N GLU A 424 31.34 56.13 -69.96
CA GLU A 424 30.54 56.57 -71.10
C GLU A 424 31.01 57.94 -71.59
N THR A 425 31.18 58.90 -70.67
CA THR A 425 31.72 60.23 -70.97
C THR A 425 33.11 60.15 -71.59
N GLN A 426 34.01 59.35 -71.01
CA GLN A 426 35.36 59.16 -71.55
C GLN A 426 35.34 58.51 -72.93
N ASN A 427 34.43 57.55 -73.18
CA ASN A 427 34.27 56.93 -74.49
C ASN A 427 33.78 57.93 -75.54
N GLU A 428 32.83 58.79 -75.19
CA GLU A 428 32.37 59.88 -76.07
C GLU A 428 33.52 60.84 -76.41
N GLU A 429 34.29 61.28 -75.41
CA GLU A 429 35.49 62.11 -75.62
C GLU A 429 36.52 61.41 -76.52
N ILE A 430 36.75 60.11 -76.32
CA ILE A 430 37.66 59.32 -77.16
C ILE A 430 37.15 59.26 -78.62
N GLN A 431 35.84 59.12 -78.84
CA GLN A 431 35.26 59.14 -80.19
C GLN A 431 35.41 60.52 -80.85
N GLU A 432 35.20 61.59 -80.10
CA GLU A 432 35.42 62.96 -80.60
C GLU A 432 36.90 63.19 -80.96
N LEU A 433 37.82 62.81 -80.07
CA LEU A 433 39.26 62.93 -80.29
C LEU A 433 39.73 62.12 -81.50
N LYS A 434 39.22 60.88 -81.68
CA LYS A 434 39.50 60.06 -82.87
C LYS A 434 39.03 60.75 -84.14
N SER A 435 37.80 61.28 -84.14
CA SER A 435 37.23 61.99 -85.30
C SER A 435 38.06 63.23 -85.67
N ARG A 436 38.52 63.99 -84.67
CA ARG A 436 39.41 65.14 -84.86
C ARG A 436 40.78 64.74 -85.41
N LEU A 437 41.34 63.63 -84.92
CA LEU A 437 42.62 63.10 -85.40
C LEU A 437 42.53 62.68 -86.88
N GLU A 438 41.48 61.96 -87.26
CA GLU A 438 41.24 61.56 -88.66
C GLU A 438 41.11 62.77 -89.60
N ALA A 439 40.41 63.83 -89.16
CA ALA A 439 40.30 65.07 -89.92
C ALA A 439 41.66 65.79 -90.10
N LEU A 440 42.48 65.81 -89.05
CA LEU A 440 43.85 66.36 -89.10
C LEU A 440 44.78 65.53 -90.01
N GLU A 441 44.72 64.21 -89.93
CA GLU A 441 45.49 63.32 -90.81
C GLU A 441 45.10 63.49 -92.28
N ALA A 442 43.81 63.68 -92.57
CA ALA A 442 43.31 63.96 -93.92
C ALA A 442 43.82 65.31 -94.45
N LEU A 443 43.91 66.33 -93.60
CA LEU A 443 44.51 67.63 -93.95
C LEU A 443 46.01 67.51 -94.23
N VAL A 444 46.75 66.79 -93.38
CA VAL A 444 48.20 66.57 -93.54
C VAL A 444 48.51 65.82 -94.84
N LYS A 445 47.69 64.82 -95.21
CA LYS A 445 47.78 64.11 -96.50
C LYS A 445 47.49 64.98 -97.72
N ARG A 446 46.75 66.09 -97.58
CA ARG A 446 46.49 67.06 -98.66
C ARG A 446 47.61 68.09 -98.84
N THR A 447 48.44 68.29 -97.82
CA THR A 447 49.56 69.26 -97.82
C THR A 447 50.92 68.65 -98.14
N LYS A 448 51.01 67.32 -98.29
CA LYS A 448 52.13 66.62 -98.93
C LYS A 448 51.75 66.29 -100.37
#